data_AF-A0A7J7QZE5-F1
#
_entry.id   AF-A0A7J7QZE5-F1
#
_cell.length_a   1.000
_cell.length_b   1.000
_cell.length_c   1.000
_cell.angle_alpha   90.00
_cell.angle_beta   90.00
_cell.angle_gamma   90.00
#
_symmetry.space_group_name_H-M   'P 1'
#
loop_
_entity.id
_entity.type
_entity.pdbx_description
1 polymer ?
#
loop_
_entity_poly.entity_id
_entity_poly.type
_entity_poly.pdbx_seq_one_letter_code
_entity_poly.pdbx_strand_id
1 'polypeptide(L)'
;MAALVAAEAAALPGPAEAAEPAEAAELSRALSRLLPGLEADSKLGRRRALEALQRALEAAEPAEAPAAAAAFQGPWARLLLPRLLRCLADPAEGCRALAVHLLGLGLRRAARPRDALPRLLPALAARLAGPDPARRAPPEACEELRLALVQLLRAAVELGGAALAPHLDDAVRALRCALLDPFAAVRR
;
A
#
# COMPACT_ATOMS: atom_id res chain seq x y z
N MET A 1 -27.53 19.06 -64.58
CA MET A 1 -27.86 19.66 -63.28
C MET A 1 -27.82 18.57 -62.22
N ALA A 2 -27.15 18.83 -61.09
CA ALA A 2 -26.77 17.94 -59.97
C ALA A 2 -25.57 17.01 -60.29
N ALA A 3 -24.31 17.35 -60.00
CA ALA A 3 -23.63 17.78 -58.76
C ALA A 3 -23.33 16.64 -57.77
N LEU A 4 -22.03 16.42 -57.58
CA LEU A 4 -21.32 15.70 -56.51
C LEU A 4 -22.03 15.73 -55.14
N VAL A 5 -21.85 14.68 -54.32
CA VAL A 5 -21.14 14.76 -53.01
C VAL A 5 -20.77 13.34 -52.56
N ALA A 6 -19.48 13.14 -52.29
CA ALA A 6 -18.92 12.01 -51.58
C ALA A 6 -19.35 12.08 -50.10
N ALA A 7 -19.99 11.03 -49.59
CA ALA A 7 -20.19 10.88 -48.15
C ALA A 7 -18.93 10.25 -47.55
N GLU A 8 -18.05 11.13 -47.09
CA GLU A 8 -16.90 10.85 -46.25
C GLU A 8 -17.39 10.13 -44.98
N ALA A 9 -17.04 8.85 -44.85
CA ALA A 9 -17.28 8.07 -43.65
C ALA A 9 -16.37 8.60 -42.55
N ALA A 10 -16.88 9.53 -41.74
CA ALA A 10 -16.22 10.01 -40.54
C ALA A 10 -15.97 8.83 -39.60
N ALA A 11 -14.71 8.41 -39.52
CA ALA A 11 -14.22 7.48 -38.54
C ALA A 11 -14.48 8.05 -37.14
N LEU A 12 -15.34 7.38 -36.39
CA LEU A 12 -15.47 7.59 -34.94
C LEU A 12 -14.10 7.33 -34.30
N PRO A 13 -13.51 8.29 -33.57
CA PRO A 13 -12.31 8.01 -32.80
C PRO A 13 -12.68 6.97 -31.74
N GLY A 14 -11.95 5.85 -31.75
CA GLY A 14 -12.07 4.81 -30.73
C GLY A 14 -11.81 5.37 -29.32
N PRO A 15 -12.22 4.65 -28.27
CA PRO A 15 -12.02 5.11 -26.91
C PRO A 15 -10.54 5.39 -26.71
N ALA A 16 -10.22 6.67 -26.53
CA ALA A 16 -8.88 7.14 -26.24
C ALA A 16 -8.33 6.25 -25.13
N GLU A 17 -7.20 5.58 -25.41
CA GLU A 17 -6.37 4.99 -24.37
C GLU A 17 -6.26 6.04 -23.28
N ALA A 18 -6.83 5.72 -22.10
CA ALA A 18 -6.96 6.67 -21.01
C ALA A 18 -5.55 7.13 -20.63
N ALA A 19 -5.16 8.29 -21.16
CA ALA A 19 -3.92 8.95 -20.78
C ALA A 19 -3.97 9.05 -19.27
N GLU A 20 -2.98 8.45 -18.58
CA GLU A 20 -2.85 8.67 -17.14
C GLU A 20 -2.88 10.20 -16.93
N PRO A 21 -3.75 10.71 -16.04
CA PRO A 21 -3.81 12.15 -15.79
C PRO A 21 -2.39 12.63 -15.48
N ALA A 22 -1.98 13.78 -16.00
CA ALA A 22 -0.57 14.22 -15.98
C ALA A 22 0.07 14.13 -14.59
N GLU A 23 -0.71 14.36 -13.54
CA GLU A 23 -0.34 14.18 -12.12
C GLU A 23 0.02 12.73 -11.77
N ALA A 24 -0.75 11.74 -12.22
CA ALA A 24 -0.44 10.32 -12.02
C ALA A 24 0.86 9.93 -12.73
N ALA A 25 1.10 10.45 -13.94
CA ALA A 25 2.33 10.20 -14.68
C ALA A 25 3.55 10.85 -14.01
N GLU A 26 3.40 12.06 -13.46
CA GLU A 26 4.44 12.72 -12.68
C GLU A 26 4.77 11.96 -11.39
N LEU A 27 3.74 11.56 -10.63
CA LEU A 27 3.89 10.73 -9.45
C LEU A 27 4.56 9.40 -9.79
N SER A 28 4.11 8.70 -10.84
CA SER A 28 4.75 7.48 -11.35
C SER A 28 6.24 7.69 -11.63
N ARG A 29 6.63 8.80 -12.28
CA ARG A 29 8.03 9.11 -12.58
C ARG A 29 8.83 9.41 -11.31
N ALA A 30 8.27 10.18 -10.37
CA ALA A 30 8.90 10.45 -9.09
C ALA A 30 9.14 9.18 -8.28
N LEU A 31 8.12 8.32 -8.18
CA LEU A 31 8.22 7.05 -7.48
C LEU A 31 9.17 6.09 -8.19
N SER A 32 9.16 6.04 -9.53
CA SER A 32 10.09 5.22 -10.33
C SER A 32 11.56 5.53 -10.04
N ARG A 33 11.90 6.81 -9.81
CA ARG A 33 13.27 7.21 -9.42
C ARG A 33 13.70 6.68 -8.06
N LEU A 34 12.75 6.43 -7.15
CA LEU A 34 13.01 5.92 -5.80
C LEU A 34 13.09 4.38 -5.76
N LEU A 35 12.54 3.68 -6.76
CA LEU A 35 12.45 2.22 -6.77
C LEU A 35 13.81 1.50 -6.63
N PRO A 36 14.89 1.90 -7.33
CA PRO A 36 16.17 1.22 -7.19
C PRO A 36 16.70 1.26 -5.76
N GLY A 37 16.43 2.35 -5.03
CA GLY A 37 16.82 2.48 -3.63
C GLY A 37 16.00 1.57 -2.71
N LEU A 38 14.70 1.39 -2.97
CA LEU A 38 13.84 0.48 -2.20
C LEU A 38 14.20 -0.99 -2.42
N GLU A 39 14.77 -1.31 -3.59
CA GLU A 39 15.20 -2.66 -3.99
C GLU A 39 16.70 -2.89 -3.77
N ALA A 40 17.42 -1.92 -3.19
CA ALA A 40 18.85 -2.04 -2.96
C ALA A 40 19.19 -3.19 -1.99
N ASP A 41 20.29 -3.90 -2.21
CA ASP A 41 20.76 -4.93 -1.28
C ASP A 41 21.29 -4.32 0.04
N SER A 42 21.73 -3.06 0.00
CA SER A 42 22.23 -2.37 1.18
C SER A 42 21.10 -1.89 2.12
N LYS A 43 21.21 -2.23 3.40
CA LYS A 43 20.31 -1.74 4.46
C LYS A 43 20.21 -0.21 4.46
N LEU A 44 21.36 0.48 4.38
CA LEU A 44 21.41 1.94 4.39
C LEU A 44 20.74 2.56 3.16
N GLY A 45 20.93 1.95 1.97
CA GLY A 45 20.27 2.39 0.74
C GLY A 45 18.75 2.29 0.82
N ARG A 46 18.23 1.13 1.27
CA ARG A 46 16.79 0.95 1.48
C ARG A 46 16.21 1.93 2.48
N ARG A 47 16.87 2.12 3.62
CA ARG A 47 16.43 3.07 4.65
C ARG A 47 16.33 4.49 4.10
N ARG A 48 17.37 4.98 3.42
CA ARG A 48 17.37 6.32 2.80
C ARG A 48 16.27 6.48 1.74
N ALA A 49 16.03 5.44 0.94
CA ALA A 49 14.96 5.45 -0.06
C ALA A 49 13.56 5.52 0.57
N LEU A 50 13.34 4.77 1.67
CA LEU A 50 12.09 4.83 2.44
C LEU A 50 11.89 6.22 3.08
N GLU A 51 12.93 6.84 3.62
CA GLU A 51 12.86 8.20 4.18
C GLU A 51 12.62 9.27 3.10
N ALA A 52 13.19 9.10 1.91
CA ALA A 52 12.91 9.97 0.77
C ALA A 52 11.47 9.81 0.29
N LEU A 53 10.97 8.57 0.24
CA LEU A 53 9.58 8.29 -0.11
C LEU A 53 8.61 8.88 0.93
N GLN A 54 8.92 8.75 2.22
CA GLN A 54 8.13 9.36 3.28
C GLN A 54 7.99 10.87 3.08
N ARG A 55 9.12 11.57 2.93
CA ARG A 55 9.11 13.01 2.68
C ARG A 55 8.31 13.38 1.42
N ALA A 56 8.44 12.59 0.35
CA ALA A 56 7.68 12.84 -0.88
C ALA A 56 6.17 12.67 -0.71
N LEU A 57 5.73 11.66 0.07
CA LEU A 57 4.30 11.42 0.32
C LEU A 57 3.70 12.39 1.34
N GLU A 58 4.47 12.83 2.33
CA GLU A 58 4.02 13.77 3.37
C GLU A 58 4.04 15.22 2.88
N ALA A 59 4.98 15.60 2.00
CA ALA A 59 4.99 16.92 1.37
C ALA A 59 3.88 17.10 0.34
N ALA A 60 3.38 15.99 -0.22
CA ALA A 60 2.21 16.04 -1.08
C ALA A 60 0.97 16.21 -0.21
N GLU A 61 0.36 17.40 -0.25
CA GLU A 61 -0.90 17.67 0.46
C GLU A 61 -1.90 16.53 0.22
N PRO A 62 -2.60 16.05 1.26
CA PRO A 62 -3.66 15.07 1.08
C PRO A 62 -4.75 15.74 0.26
N ALA A 63 -4.76 15.43 -1.03
CA ALA A 63 -5.78 15.94 -1.91
C ALA A 63 -7.10 15.24 -1.55
N GLU A 64 -7.97 15.99 -0.89
CA GLU A 64 -9.33 15.54 -0.54
C GLU A 64 -10.17 15.26 -1.80
N ALA A 65 -9.71 15.74 -2.96
CA ALA A 65 -10.35 15.52 -4.25
C ALA A 65 -10.26 14.05 -4.70
N PRO A 66 -11.40 13.41 -5.06
CA PRO A 66 -11.42 12.03 -5.58
C PRO A 66 -10.50 11.79 -6.79
N ALA A 67 -10.29 12.81 -7.62
CA ALA A 67 -9.40 12.74 -8.78
C ALA A 67 -7.95 12.45 -8.40
N ALA A 68 -7.45 13.06 -7.31
CA ALA A 68 -6.10 12.85 -6.85
C ALA A 68 -5.90 11.48 -6.20
N ALA A 69 -6.90 10.98 -5.47
CA ALA A 69 -6.91 9.61 -4.97
C ALA A 69 -6.90 8.58 -6.13
N ALA A 70 -7.62 8.88 -7.21
CA ALA A 70 -7.64 8.06 -8.42
C ALA A 70 -6.28 8.07 -9.14
N ALA A 71 -5.65 9.25 -9.25
CA ALA A 71 -4.31 9.41 -9.80
C ALA A 71 -3.25 8.65 -8.97
N PHE A 72 -3.40 8.62 -7.65
CA PHE A 72 -2.51 7.89 -6.74
C PHE A 72 -2.66 6.37 -6.82
N GLN A 73 -3.87 5.86 -7.14
CA GLN A 73 -4.20 4.43 -7.11
C GLN A 73 -3.26 3.57 -7.96
N GLY A 74 -3.00 3.96 -9.20
CA GLY A 74 -2.18 3.20 -10.15
C GLY A 74 -0.72 3.05 -9.69
N PRO A 75 -0.02 4.16 -9.40
CA PRO A 75 1.34 4.13 -8.86
C PRO A 75 1.43 3.40 -7.51
N TRP A 76 0.46 3.61 -6.61
CA TRP A 76 0.37 2.90 -5.34
C TRP A 76 0.32 1.38 -5.52
N ALA A 77 -0.67 0.89 -6.27
CA ALA A 77 -0.94 -0.54 -6.38
C ALA A 77 0.17 -1.30 -7.14
N ARG A 78 0.73 -0.67 -8.19
CA ARG A 78 1.73 -1.32 -9.06
C ARG A 78 3.16 -1.13 -8.58
N LEU A 79 3.51 0.07 -8.10
CA LEU A 79 4.89 0.41 -7.77
C LEU A 79 5.17 0.25 -6.28
N LEU A 80 4.38 0.87 -5.41
CA LEU A 80 4.72 0.96 -3.99
C LEU A 80 4.32 -0.27 -3.18
N LEU A 81 3.06 -0.70 -3.29
CA LEU A 81 2.51 -1.77 -2.45
C LEU A 81 3.40 -3.03 -2.46
N PRO A 82 3.83 -3.60 -3.60
CA PRO A 82 4.65 -4.81 -3.59
C PRO A 82 5.99 -4.64 -2.88
N ARG A 83 6.58 -3.44 -2.93
CA ARG A 83 7.90 -3.15 -2.35
C ARG A 83 7.80 -2.92 -0.84
N LEU A 84 6.81 -2.16 -0.41
CA LEU A 84 6.57 -1.92 1.00
C LEU A 84 6.19 -3.22 1.74
N LEU A 85 5.39 -4.10 1.11
CA LEU A 85 5.09 -5.42 1.67
C LEU A 85 6.34 -6.29 1.83
N ARG A 86 7.30 -6.24 0.89
CA ARG A 86 8.60 -6.91 1.07
C ARG A 86 9.39 -6.30 2.23
N CYS A 87 9.37 -4.98 2.37
CA CYS A 87 10.05 -4.29 3.48
C CYS A 87 9.47 -4.62 4.86
N LEU A 88 8.25 -5.17 4.98
CA LEU A 88 7.75 -5.69 6.26
C LEU A 88 8.56 -6.88 6.79
N ALA A 89 9.27 -7.59 5.92
CA ALA A 89 10.18 -8.68 6.27
C ALA A 89 11.66 -8.23 6.31
N ASP A 90 11.95 -6.92 6.22
CA ASP A 90 13.33 -6.44 6.24
C ASP A 90 14.00 -6.78 7.59
N PRO A 91 15.27 -7.23 7.60
CA PRO A 91 15.99 -7.50 8.85
C PRO A 91 16.12 -6.24 9.74
N ALA A 92 16.16 -5.05 9.14
CA ALA A 92 16.24 -3.80 9.87
C ALA A 92 14.88 -3.32 10.34
N GLU A 93 14.72 -3.21 11.66
CA GLU A 93 13.51 -2.69 12.31
C GLU A 93 13.10 -1.32 11.76
N GLY A 94 14.05 -0.40 11.60
CA GLY A 94 13.77 0.91 11.01
C GLY A 94 13.16 0.83 9.61
N CYS A 95 13.58 -0.10 8.76
CA CYS A 95 12.98 -0.28 7.44
C CYS A 95 11.56 -0.81 7.55
N ARG A 96 11.32 -1.77 8.45
CA ARG A 96 9.97 -2.30 8.72
C ARG A 96 9.03 -1.21 9.24
N ALA A 97 9.48 -0.40 10.20
CA ALA A 97 8.71 0.70 10.77
C ALA A 97 8.28 1.73 9.72
N LEU A 98 9.21 2.15 8.85
CA LEU A 98 8.86 3.03 7.73
C LEU A 98 7.89 2.37 6.76
N ALA A 99 8.08 1.08 6.45
CA ALA A 99 7.18 0.37 5.56
C ALA A 99 5.74 0.33 6.11
N VAL A 100 5.57 0.05 7.41
CA VAL A 100 4.24 0.07 8.07
C VAL A 100 3.60 1.46 7.98
N HIS A 101 4.36 2.52 8.28
CA HIS A 101 3.89 3.90 8.18
C HIS A 101 3.44 4.25 6.76
N LEU A 102 4.28 3.98 5.77
CA LEU A 102 4.03 4.26 4.35
C LEU A 102 2.85 3.44 3.80
N LEU A 103 2.68 2.20 4.25
CA LEU A 103 1.50 1.39 3.91
C LEU A 103 0.23 2.05 4.44
N GLY A 104 0.24 2.56 5.68
CA GLY A 104 -0.87 3.29 6.27
C GLY A 104 -1.23 4.57 5.49
N LEU A 105 -0.22 5.36 5.10
CA LEU A 105 -0.41 6.53 4.25
C LEU A 105 -1.00 6.16 2.89
N GLY A 106 -0.44 5.13 2.24
CA GLY A 106 -0.89 4.68 0.93
C GLY A 106 -2.34 4.19 0.94
N LEU A 107 -2.73 3.40 1.96
CA LEU A 107 -4.12 2.95 2.11
C LEU A 107 -5.10 4.11 2.25
N ARG A 108 -4.77 5.13 3.06
CA ARG A 108 -5.66 6.28 3.27
C ARG A 108 -5.79 7.17 2.04
N ARG A 109 -4.78 7.21 1.17
CA ARG A 109 -4.75 8.05 -0.04
C ARG A 109 -5.27 7.35 -1.29
N ALA A 110 -5.28 6.02 -1.30
CA ALA A 110 -5.75 5.21 -2.41
C ALA A 110 -7.26 5.38 -2.65
N ALA A 111 -7.70 5.56 -3.90
CA ALA A 111 -9.12 5.57 -4.24
C ALA A 111 -9.81 4.22 -3.99
N ARG A 112 -9.05 3.12 -4.04
CA ARG A 112 -9.56 1.76 -3.80
C ARG A 112 -8.63 1.04 -2.82
N PRO A 113 -8.71 1.35 -1.52
CA PRO A 113 -7.84 0.74 -0.50
C PRO A 113 -8.05 -0.77 -0.38
N ARG A 114 -9.30 -1.22 -0.58
CA ARG A 114 -9.69 -2.64 -0.56
C ARG A 114 -8.92 -3.52 -1.55
N ASP A 115 -8.43 -2.96 -2.65
CA ASP A 115 -7.65 -3.70 -3.67
C ASP A 115 -6.30 -4.19 -3.11
N ALA A 116 -5.83 -3.62 -1.99
CA ALA A 116 -4.61 -4.04 -1.32
C ALA A 116 -4.81 -5.25 -0.39
N LEU A 117 -6.04 -5.55 0.06
CA LEU A 117 -6.32 -6.58 1.07
C LEU A 117 -5.76 -7.96 0.71
N PRO A 118 -5.88 -8.47 -0.54
CA PRO A 118 -5.39 -9.80 -0.88
C PRO A 118 -3.89 -9.99 -0.67
N ARG A 119 -3.11 -8.90 -0.66
CA ARG A 119 -1.66 -8.94 -0.42
C ARG A 119 -1.28 -8.47 0.98
N LEU A 120 -2.04 -7.52 1.52
CA LEU A 120 -1.75 -6.90 2.81
C LEU A 120 -2.06 -7.83 3.99
N LEU A 121 -3.22 -8.50 4.00
CA LEU A 121 -3.63 -9.29 5.16
C LEU A 121 -2.75 -10.52 5.41
N PRO A 122 -2.35 -11.30 4.39
CA PRO A 122 -1.38 -12.38 4.60
C PRO A 122 -0.04 -11.85 5.13
N ALA A 123 0.41 -10.68 4.67
CA ALA A 123 1.66 -10.07 5.12
C ALA A 123 1.59 -9.60 6.59
N LEU A 124 0.46 -9.01 7.00
CA LEU A 124 0.20 -8.64 8.39
C LEU A 124 0.12 -9.87 9.29
N ALA A 125 -0.61 -10.91 8.88
CA ALA A 125 -0.71 -12.16 9.62
C ALA A 125 0.66 -12.85 9.76
N ALA A 126 1.48 -12.84 8.71
CA ALA A 126 2.84 -13.39 8.78
C ALA A 126 3.73 -12.66 9.81
N ARG A 127 3.56 -11.33 9.99
CA ARG A 127 4.34 -10.54 10.96
C ARG A 127 3.79 -10.57 12.38
N LEU A 128 2.46 -10.60 12.54
CA LEU A 128 1.82 -10.58 13.85
C LEU A 128 1.66 -11.97 14.46
N ALA A 129 1.30 -12.97 13.64
CA ALA A 129 1.05 -14.32 14.12
C ALA A 129 2.20 -15.29 13.79
N GLY A 130 2.82 -15.15 12.62
CA GLY A 130 3.88 -16.07 12.18
C GLY A 130 3.35 -17.48 11.90
N PRO A 131 4.10 -18.33 11.19
CA PRO A 131 3.58 -19.60 10.67
C PRO A 131 3.21 -20.64 11.74
N ASP A 132 3.80 -20.54 12.94
CA ASP A 132 3.61 -21.49 14.03
C ASP A 132 2.62 -20.95 15.08
N PRO A 133 1.42 -21.53 15.21
CA PRO A 133 0.43 -21.10 16.20
C PRO A 133 0.80 -21.46 17.65
N ALA A 134 1.77 -22.38 17.87
CA ALA A 134 2.23 -22.78 19.21
C ALA A 134 3.36 -21.88 19.75
N ARG A 135 3.78 -20.88 18.97
CA ARG A 135 4.89 -19.99 19.30
C ARG A 135 4.58 -19.17 20.56
N ARG A 136 5.49 -19.23 21.54
CA ARG A 136 5.35 -18.51 22.82
C ARG A 136 5.69 -17.02 22.74
N ALA A 137 6.43 -16.60 21.73
CA ALA A 137 6.91 -15.22 21.57
C ALA A 137 6.46 -14.61 20.23
N PRO A 138 6.06 -13.32 20.20
CA PRO A 138 5.64 -12.66 18.97
C PRO A 138 6.70 -12.72 17.86
N PRO A 139 6.32 -12.82 16.57
CA PRO A 139 7.27 -12.79 15.45
C PRO A 139 7.93 -11.43 15.21
N GLU A 140 7.30 -10.33 15.65
CA GLU A 140 7.90 -9.00 15.70
C GLU A 140 8.34 -8.70 17.14
N ALA A 141 9.63 -8.50 17.35
CA ALA A 141 10.20 -8.31 18.68
C ALA A 141 9.91 -6.91 19.23
N CYS A 142 9.89 -5.89 18.38
CA CYS A 142 9.65 -4.50 18.78
C CYS A 142 8.16 -4.27 19.06
N GLU A 143 7.84 -3.88 20.29
CA GLU A 143 6.45 -3.69 20.73
C GLU A 143 5.75 -2.52 20.06
N GLU A 144 6.45 -1.42 19.81
CA GLU A 144 5.94 -0.28 19.05
C GLU A 144 5.62 -0.67 17.61
N LEU A 145 6.43 -1.55 17.01
CA LEU A 145 6.17 -2.03 15.66
C LEU A 145 5.01 -3.03 15.62
N ARG A 146 4.83 -3.85 16.67
CA ARG A 146 3.61 -4.67 16.81
C ARG A 146 2.37 -3.80 16.91
N LEU A 147 2.40 -2.74 17.72
CA LEU A 147 1.31 -1.77 17.83
C LEU A 147 1.01 -1.12 16.48
N ALA A 148 2.03 -0.64 15.76
CA ALA A 148 1.86 -0.04 14.45
C ALA A 148 1.26 -1.02 13.41
N LEU A 149 1.66 -2.30 13.45
CA LEU A 149 1.09 -3.35 12.60
C LEU A 149 -0.39 -3.61 12.92
N VAL A 150 -0.78 -3.61 14.20
CA VAL A 150 -2.18 -3.75 14.62
C VAL A 150 -3.00 -2.53 14.23
N GLN A 151 -2.45 -1.32 14.33
CA GLN A 151 -3.10 -0.11 13.83
C GLN A 151 -3.29 -0.13 12.31
N LEU A 152 -2.30 -0.64 11.57
CA LEU A 152 -2.43 -0.85 10.13
C LEU A 152 -3.50 -1.91 9.79
N LEU A 153 -3.58 -2.99 10.57
CA LEU A 153 -4.65 -3.99 10.45
C LEU A 153 -6.02 -3.36 10.70
N ARG A 154 -6.17 -2.55 11.74
CA ARG A 154 -7.41 -1.82 12.05
C ARG A 154 -7.82 -0.93 10.86
N ALA A 155 -6.90 -0.15 10.32
CA ALA A 155 -7.17 0.68 9.15
C ALA A 155 -7.59 -0.15 7.92
N ALA A 156 -6.95 -1.30 7.69
CA ALA A 156 -7.32 -2.21 6.59
C ALA A 156 -8.73 -2.79 6.75
N VAL A 157 -9.13 -3.12 8.00
CA VAL A 157 -10.48 -3.59 8.32
C VAL A 157 -11.51 -2.49 8.10
N GLU A 158 -11.26 -1.28 8.61
CA GLU A 158 -12.16 -0.13 8.48
C GLU A 158 -12.37 0.26 7.01
N LEU A 159 -11.29 0.35 6.23
CA LEU A 159 -11.34 0.71 4.81
C LEU A 159 -11.82 -0.43 3.90
N GLY A 160 -11.67 -1.68 4.36
CA GLY A 160 -12.06 -2.88 3.61
C GLY A 160 -13.54 -3.17 3.66
N GLY A 161 -14.18 -2.95 4.82
CA GLY A 161 -15.59 -3.26 5.04
C GLY A 161 -15.93 -4.69 4.62
N ALA A 162 -17.00 -4.87 3.85
CA ALA A 162 -17.42 -6.19 3.35
C ALA A 162 -16.39 -6.91 2.46
N ALA A 163 -15.45 -6.17 1.84
CA ALA A 163 -14.37 -6.76 1.03
C ALA A 163 -13.35 -7.54 1.88
N LEU A 164 -13.41 -7.43 3.21
CA LEU A 164 -12.60 -8.22 4.13
C LEU A 164 -13.01 -9.70 4.16
N ALA A 165 -14.25 -10.05 3.77
CA ALA A 165 -14.80 -11.39 3.97
C ALA A 165 -13.90 -12.56 3.49
N PRO A 166 -13.27 -12.50 2.30
CA PRO A 166 -12.38 -13.58 1.85
C PRO A 166 -11.06 -13.71 2.63
N HIS A 167 -10.78 -12.76 3.52
CA HIS A 167 -9.51 -12.61 4.22
C HIS A 167 -9.68 -12.63 5.75
N LEU A 168 -10.85 -13.04 6.23
CA LEU A 168 -11.17 -13.06 7.66
C LEU A 168 -10.22 -13.97 8.45
N ASP A 169 -9.79 -15.09 7.89
CA ASP A 169 -8.90 -16.02 8.60
C ASP A 169 -7.55 -15.35 8.95
N ASP A 170 -6.96 -14.61 8.02
CA ASP A 170 -5.72 -13.86 8.27
C ASP A 170 -5.95 -12.73 9.29
N ALA A 171 -7.05 -12.00 9.17
CA ALA A 171 -7.38 -10.93 10.09
C ALA A 171 -7.62 -11.45 11.51
N VAL A 172 -8.42 -12.50 11.67
CA VAL A 172 -8.73 -13.15 12.97
C VAL A 172 -7.48 -13.72 13.58
N ARG A 173 -6.62 -14.38 12.80
CA ARG A 173 -5.35 -14.92 13.29
C ARG A 173 -4.44 -13.81 13.82
N ALA A 174 -4.31 -12.69 13.09
CA ALA A 174 -3.55 -11.54 13.55
C ALA A 174 -4.14 -10.91 14.83
N LEU A 175 -5.46 -10.75 14.88
CA LEU A 175 -6.17 -10.20 16.05
C LEU A 175 -6.04 -11.08 17.30
N ARG A 176 -6.13 -12.41 17.16
CA ARG A 176 -5.91 -13.35 18.27
C ARG A 176 -4.54 -13.17 18.89
N CYS A 177 -3.50 -12.97 18.08
CA CYS A 177 -2.16 -12.69 18.58
C CYS A 177 -2.07 -11.32 19.26
N ALA A 178 -2.71 -10.29 18.69
CA ALA A 178 -2.75 -8.95 19.29
C ALA A 178 -3.44 -8.95 20.67
N LEU A 179 -4.54 -9.69 20.84
CA LEU A 179 -5.26 -9.81 22.11
C LEU A 179 -4.46 -10.50 23.21
N LEU A 180 -3.48 -11.32 22.84
CA LEU A 180 -2.59 -12.05 23.74
C LEU A 180 -1.21 -11.38 23.86
N ASP A 181 -1.01 -10.20 23.26
CA ASP A 181 0.28 -9.53 23.26
C ASP A 181 0.71 -9.17 24.70
N PRO A 182 1.99 -9.36 25.08
CA PRO A 182 2.47 -8.94 26.39
C PRO A 182 2.35 -7.42 26.61
N PHE A 183 2.49 -6.61 25.55
CA PHE A 183 2.41 -5.16 25.64
C PHE A 183 0.96 -4.68 25.63
N ALA A 184 0.54 -4.01 26.71
CA ALA A 184 -0.85 -3.65 26.93
C ALA A 184 -1.45 -2.73 25.87
N ALA A 185 -0.63 -1.88 25.22
CA ALA A 185 -1.12 -1.01 24.15
C ALA A 185 -1.54 -1.79 22.90
N VAL A 186 -0.91 -2.93 22.61
CA VAL A 186 -1.25 -3.77 21.45
C VAL A 186 -2.61 -4.47 21.64
N ARG A 187 -2.96 -4.78 22.89
CA ARG A 187 -4.23 -5.45 23.23
C ARG A 187 -5.45 -4.53 23.16
N ARG A 188 -5.26 -3.22 23.18
CA ARG A 188 -6.33 -2.20 23.23
C ARG A 188 -6.74 -1.76 21.84
#